data_AF-A0A1F3E430-F1
#
_entry.id   AF-A0A1F3E430-F1
#
_cell.length_a   1.000
_cell.length_b   1.000
_cell.length_c   1.000
_cell.angle_alpha   90.00
_cell.angle_beta   90.00
_cell.angle_gamma   90.00
#
_symmetry.space_group_name_H-M   'P 1'
#
loop_
_entity.id
_entity.type
_entity.pdbx_description
1 polymer ?
#
loop_
_entity_poly.entity_id
_entity_poly.type
_entity_poly.pdbx_seq_one_letter_code
_entity_poly.pdbx_strand_id
1 'polypeptide(L)'
;MTTRKRNRFDHLPIGWIIGTILPLIIFFITYLVKYSEMEFSVFLRSMWEMKVLLKLLSICVFPNLGFFMLFYRLKYDMAARGVILATFMYAFLVLISKLI
;
A
#
# COMPACT_ATOMS: atom_id res chain seq x y z
N MET A 1 -14.21 -30.62 9.98
CA MET A 1 -14.15 -29.76 8.78
C MET A 1 -15.04 -28.55 9.01
N THR A 2 -14.47 -27.38 9.27
CA THR A 2 -15.26 -26.15 9.43
C THR A 2 -15.64 -25.62 8.05
N THR A 3 -16.93 -25.72 7.71
CA THR A 3 -17.53 -25.15 6.51
C THR A 3 -17.37 -23.63 6.54
N ARG A 4 -16.30 -23.13 5.91
CA ARG A 4 -16.07 -21.69 5.69
C ARG A 4 -17.15 -21.19 4.74
N LYS A 5 -18.10 -20.43 5.28
CA LYS A 5 -19.10 -19.68 4.51
C LYS A 5 -18.35 -18.76 3.54
N ARG A 6 -18.34 -19.12 2.25
CA ARG A 6 -17.61 -18.39 1.20
C ARG A 6 -18.26 -17.01 1.06
N ASN A 7 -17.60 -16.00 1.58
CA ASN A 7 -18.11 -14.63 1.60
C ASN A 7 -17.82 -13.98 0.25
N ARG A 8 -18.80 -13.29 -0.35
CA ARG A 8 -18.73 -12.77 -1.74
C ARG A 8 -17.62 -11.72 -1.97
N PHE A 9 -17.02 -11.23 -0.89
CA PHE A 9 -15.93 -10.26 -0.91
C PHE A 9 -14.54 -10.90 -0.72
N ASP A 10 -14.45 -12.23 -0.61
CA ASP A 10 -13.19 -12.95 -0.49
C ASP A 10 -12.54 -13.17 -1.86
N HIS A 11 -12.23 -12.09 -2.56
CA HIS A 11 -11.50 -12.14 -3.82
C HIS A 11 -10.14 -11.46 -3.68
N LEU A 12 -9.11 -12.12 -4.21
CA LEU A 12 -7.75 -11.59 -4.31
C LEU A 12 -7.68 -10.16 -4.90
N PRO A 13 -8.38 -9.82 -6.01
CA PRO A 13 -8.34 -8.47 -6.55
C PRO A 13 -8.87 -7.40 -5.58
N ILE A 14 -9.84 -7.72 -4.72
CA ILE A 14 -10.37 -6.76 -3.74
C ILE A 14 -9.28 -6.39 -2.75
N GLY A 15 -8.59 -7.39 -2.22
CA GLY A 15 -7.43 -7.19 -1.35
C GLY A 15 -6.31 -6.41 -2.02
N TRP A 16 -6.02 -6.72 -3.28
CA TRP A 16 -4.99 -6.04 -4.05
C TRP A 16 -5.32 -4.57 -4.31
N ILE A 17 -6.56 -4.27 -4.71
CA ILE A 17 -7.04 -2.89 -4.92
C ILE A 17 -6.93 -2.11 -3.61
N ILE A 18 -7.40 -2.67 -2.50
CA ILE A 18 -7.35 -2.00 -1.20
C ILE A 18 -5.90 -1.76 -0.77
N GLY A 19 -5.03 -2.77 -0.91
CA GLY A 19 -3.61 -2.65 -0.60
C GLY A 19 -2.83 -1.70 -1.50
N THR A 20 -3.40 -1.31 -2.65
CA THR A 20 -2.85 -0.34 -3.62
C THR A 20 -3.39 1.07 -3.37
N ILE A 21 -4.68 1.19 -3.04
CA ILE A 21 -5.33 2.47 -2.71
C ILE A 21 -4.79 3.05 -1.41
N LEU A 22 -4.49 2.23 -0.40
CA LEU A 22 -3.91 2.70 0.85
C LEU A 22 -2.64 3.55 0.66
N PRO A 23 -1.60 3.05 -0.06
CA PRO A 23 -0.42 3.83 -0.38
C PRO A 23 -0.72 5.15 -1.08
N LEU A 24 -1.65 5.14 -2.03
CA LEU A 24 -2.06 6.35 -2.75
C LEU A 24 -2.67 7.40 -1.81
N ILE A 25 -3.53 6.97 -0.88
CA ILE A 25 -4.12 7.88 0.12
C ILE A 25 -3.03 8.47 1.02
N ILE A 26 -2.11 7.64 1.52
CA ILE A 26 -1.03 8.08 2.41
C ILE A 26 -0.07 9.03 1.69
N PHE A 27 0.23 8.74 0.42
CA PHE A 27 1.01 9.61 -0.45
C PHE A 27 0.35 10.98 -0.58
N PHE A 28 -0.96 11.00 -0.86
CA PHE A 28 -1.74 12.22 -0.99
C PHE A 28 -1.82 13.02 0.32
N ILE A 29 -2.05 12.35 1.45
CA ILE A 29 -2.03 12.99 2.79
C ILE A 29 -0.65 13.58 3.07
N THR A 30 0.44 12.87 2.74
CA THR A 30 1.80 13.38 2.97
C THR A 30 2.10 14.61 2.13
N TYR A 31 1.62 14.64 0.88
CA TYR A 31 1.70 15.82 0.03
C TYR A 31 0.96 17.01 0.65
N LEU A 32 -0.31 16.83 1.06
CA LEU A 32 -1.11 17.89 1.71
C LEU A 32 -0.49 18.41 3.01
N VAL A 33 0.03 17.54 3.87
CA VAL A 33 0.50 17.94 5.21
C VAL A 33 1.88 18.58 5.16
N LYS A 34 2.77 18.10 4.29
CA LYS A 34 4.21 18.40 4.39
C LYS A 34 4.77 19.14 3.17
N TYR A 35 4.06 19.13 2.05
CA TYR A 35 4.52 19.67 0.77
C TYR A 35 3.44 20.48 0.04
N SER A 36 2.39 20.93 0.73
CA SER A 36 1.30 21.74 0.13
C SER A 36 1.78 23.04 -0.50
N GLU A 37 2.91 23.56 -0.04
CA GLU A 37 3.54 24.80 -0.54
C GLU A 37 4.40 24.56 -1.80
N MET A 38 4.65 23.31 -2.19
CA MET A 38 5.46 22.94 -3.36
C MET A 38 4.59 22.42 -4.50
N GLU A 39 4.95 22.81 -5.72
CA GLU A 39 4.34 22.28 -6.94
C GLU A 39 4.52 20.75 -7.03
N PHE A 40 3.48 20.04 -7.46
CA PHE A 40 3.48 18.57 -7.50
C PHE A 40 4.62 17.97 -8.35
N SER A 41 5.01 18.66 -9.43
CA SER A 41 6.14 18.30 -10.29
C SER A 41 7.48 18.36 -9.52
N VAL A 42 7.69 19.41 -8.73
CA VAL A 42 8.88 19.62 -7.89
C VAL A 42 8.90 18.62 -6.74
N PHE A 43 7.74 18.31 -6.16
CA PHE A 43 7.60 17.27 -5.15
C PHE A 43 8.02 15.89 -5.69
N LEU A 44 7.52 15.48 -6.86
CA LEU A 44 7.91 14.21 -7.50
C LEU A 44 9.42 14.14 -7.77
N ARG A 45 10.03 15.24 -8.22
CA ARG A 45 11.46 15.30 -8.47
C ARG A 45 12.30 15.23 -7.19
N SER A 46 11.91 15.98 -6.16
CA SER A 46 12.54 15.90 -4.83
C SER A 46 12.36 14.53 -4.19
N MET A 47 11.21 13.88 -4.37
CA MET A 47 10.95 12.53 -3.89
C MET A 47 11.90 11.49 -4.48
N TRP A 48 12.21 11.65 -5.77
CA TRP A 48 13.15 10.81 -6.49
C TRP A 48 14.60 11.05 -6.02
N GLU A 49 15.02 12.31 -5.90
CA GLU A 49 16.39 12.67 -5.48
C GLU A 49 16.68 12.37 -4.00
N MET A 50 15.71 12.59 -3.10
CA MET A 50 15.92 12.49 -1.66
C MET A 50 15.62 11.08 -1.07
N LYS A 51 15.41 10.06 -1.91
CA LYS A 51 15.06 8.68 -1.47
C LYS A 51 13.84 8.63 -0.53
N VAL A 52 12.94 9.61 -0.62
CA VAL A 52 11.76 9.72 0.26
C VAL A 52 10.77 8.57 0.00
N LEU A 53 10.86 7.93 -1.17
CA LEU A 53 10.14 6.72 -1.54
C LEU A 53 10.25 5.61 -0.48
N LEU A 54 11.44 5.35 0.08
CA LEU A 54 11.62 4.34 1.13
C LEU A 54 10.92 4.72 2.43
N LYS A 55 10.95 6.01 2.78
CA LYS A 55 10.29 6.53 3.97
C LYS A 55 8.76 6.46 3.84
N LEU A 56 8.24 6.81 2.65
CA LEU A 56 6.82 6.63 2.34
C LEU A 56 6.40 5.17 2.32
N LEU A 57 7.21 4.29 1.71
CA LEU A 57 6.98 2.86 1.72
C LEU A 57 6.86 2.35 3.16
N SER A 58 7.78 2.74 4.04
CA SER A 58 7.75 2.33 5.45
C SER A 58 6.49 2.83 6.18
N ILE A 59 6.06 4.07 5.94
CA ILE A 59 4.83 4.62 6.51
C ILE A 59 3.59 3.90 5.95
N CYS A 60 3.63 3.47 4.69
CA CYS A 60 2.53 2.77 4.05
C CYS A 60 2.39 1.31 4.46
N VAL A 61 3.50 0.61 4.73
CA VAL A 61 3.51 -0.80 5.11
C VAL A 61 2.73 -1.02 6.41
N PHE A 62 2.80 -0.07 7.35
CA PHE A 62 2.14 -0.16 8.65
C PHE A 62 0.60 -0.30 8.56
N PRO A 63 -0.12 0.63 7.90
CA PRO A 63 -1.56 0.49 7.68
C PRO A 63 -1.92 -0.66 6.73
N ASN A 64 -1.08 -1.02 5.74
CA ASN A 64 -1.32 -2.23 4.93
C ASN A 64 -1.32 -3.50 5.78
N LEU A 65 -0.42 -3.60 6.76
CA LEU A 65 -0.43 -4.67 7.75
C LEU A 65 -1.71 -4.64 8.61
N GLY A 66 -2.17 -3.45 8.98
CA GLY A 66 -3.43 -3.25 9.70
C GLY A 66 -4.63 -3.80 8.93
N PHE A 67 -4.75 -3.48 7.65
CA PHE A 67 -5.81 -4.01 6.78
C PHE A 67 -5.66 -5.51 6.52
N PHE A 68 -4.44 -6.00 6.37
CA PHE A 68 -4.17 -7.43 6.30
C PHE A 68 -4.71 -8.16 7.54
N MET A 69 -4.40 -7.65 8.74
CA MET A 69 -4.87 -8.22 10.00
C MET A 69 -6.41 -8.15 10.11
N LEU A 70 -7.01 -7.05 9.66
CA LEU A 70 -8.46 -6.87 9.63
C LEU A 70 -9.13 -7.92 8.73
N PHE A 71 -8.64 -8.09 7.50
CA PHE A 71 -9.15 -9.10 6.56
C PHE A 71 -8.91 -10.53 7.05
N TYR A 72 -7.79 -10.78 7.69
CA TYR A 72 -7.50 -12.07 8.31
C TYR A 72 -8.51 -12.39 9.43
N ARG A 73 -8.81 -11.42 10.32
CA ARG A 73 -9.84 -11.58 11.36
C ARG A 73 -11.24 -11.78 10.79
N LEU A 74 -11.55 -11.13 9.67
CA LEU A 74 -12.83 -11.25 8.97
C LEU A 74 -12.95 -12.54 8.13
N LYS A 75 -11.94 -13.43 8.17
CA LYS A 75 -11.87 -14.67 7.39
C LYS A 75 -11.89 -14.45 5.87
N TYR A 76 -11.34 -13.31 5.42
CA TYR A 76 -11.11 -13.01 4.00
C TYR A 76 -9.67 -13.35 3.61
N ASP A 77 -9.33 -14.64 3.58
CA ASP A 77 -7.94 -15.08 3.33
C ASP A 77 -7.45 -14.72 1.93
N MET A 78 -8.32 -14.70 0.91
CA MET A 78 -7.95 -14.31 -0.45
C MET A 78 -7.68 -12.80 -0.52
N ALA A 79 -8.52 -11.99 0.11
CA ALA A 79 -8.30 -10.54 0.18
C ALA A 79 -7.03 -10.20 0.99
N ALA A 80 -6.81 -10.89 2.11
CA ALA A 80 -5.59 -10.72 2.91
C ALA A 80 -4.33 -11.01 2.07
N ARG A 81 -4.33 -12.10 1.28
CA ARG A 81 -3.25 -12.38 0.31
C ARG A 81 -3.09 -11.29 -0.74
N GLY A 82 -4.19 -10.71 -1.22
CA GLY A 82 -4.17 -9.59 -2.16
C GLY A 82 -3.46 -8.35 -1.61
N VAL A 83 -3.70 -7.99 -0.34
CA VAL A 83 -3.04 -6.85 0.32
C VAL A 83 -1.53 -7.08 0.44
N ILE A 84 -1.13 -8.29 0.82
CA ILE A 84 0.29 -8.67 0.87
C ILE A 84 0.92 -8.56 -0.52
N LEU A 85 0.24 -9.07 -1.56
CA LEU A 85 0.72 -9.02 -2.94
C LEU A 85 0.94 -7.56 -3.40
N ALA A 86 0.01 -6.66 -3.10
CA ALA A 86 0.15 -5.23 -3.38
C ALA A 86 1.38 -4.65 -2.66
N THR A 87 1.57 -4.98 -1.38
CA THR A 87 2.71 -4.50 -0.59
C THR A 87 4.05 -4.97 -1.17
N PHE A 88 4.16 -6.24 -1.57
CA PHE A 88 5.36 -6.74 -2.24
C PHE A 88 5.60 -6.05 -3.58
N MET A 89 4.55 -5.79 -4.37
CA MET A 89 4.67 -5.05 -5.63
C MET A 89 5.32 -3.68 -5.42
N TYR A 90 4.89 -2.91 -4.41
CA TYR A 90 5.51 -1.64 -4.08
C TYR A 90 6.94 -1.79 -3.57
N ALA A 91 7.22 -2.81 -2.75
CA ALA A 91 8.56 -3.08 -2.29
C ALA A 91 9.51 -3.34 -3.48
N PHE A 92 9.09 -4.13 -4.47
CA PHE A 92 9.86 -4.35 -5.69
C PHE A 92 10.05 -3.08 -6.52
N LEU A 93 9.00 -2.28 -6.70
CA LEU A 93 9.11 -0.99 -7.41
C LEU A 93 10.15 -0.07 -6.77
N VAL A 94 10.11 0.08 -5.43
CA VAL A 94 11.07 0.91 -4.70
C VAL A 94 12.48 0.32 -4.73
N LEU A 95 12.61 -1.01 -4.65
CA LEU A 95 13.92 -1.68 -4.79
C LEU A 95 14.54 -1.44 -6.17
N ILE A 96 13.76 -1.58 -7.24
CA ILE A 96 14.21 -1.32 -8.61
C ILE A 96 14.60 0.16 -8.76
N SER A 97 13.76 1.09 -8.30
CA SER A 97 14.05 2.53 -8.34
C SER A 97 15.28 2.94 -7.52
N LYS A 98 15.70 2.12 -6.54
CA LYS A 98 16.93 2.36 -5.76
C LYS A 98 18.17 1.75 -6.43
N LEU A 99 17.99 0.75 -7.28
CA LEU A 99 19.08 0.04 -7.96
C LEU A 99 19.53 0.76 -9.23
N ILE A 100 18.61 1.46 -9.89
CA ILE A 100 18.84 2.42 -10.97
C ILE A 100 19.34 3.75 -10.40
#